data_AF-A0A8J2J4D9-F1
#
_entry.id   AF-A0A8J2J4D9-F1
#
_cell.length_a   1.000
_cell.length_b   1.000
_cell.length_c   1.000
_cell.angle_alpha   90.00
_cell.angle_beta   90.00
_cell.angle_gamma   90.00
#
_symmetry.space_group_name_H-M   'P 1'
#
loop_
_entity.id
_entity.type
_entity.pdbx_description
1 polymer ?
#
loop_
_entity_poly.entity_id
_entity_poly.type
_entity_poly.pdbx_seq_one_letter_code
_entity_poly.pdbx_strand_id
1 'polypeptide(L)' 'MSAAVSPSKTVIDQGYDVPVMSRYLDWIAVMTYDFHGQWDKKTGHVAPLFAHEEDDSVYFNSNYSLNYWITKGADRRK' A
#
# COMPACT_ATOMS: atom_id res chain seq x y z
N MET A 1 -14.05 -12.31 -8.33
CA MET A 1 -12.75 -12.69 -7.74
C MET A 1 -12.09 -11.47 -7.13
N SER A 2 -11.41 -11.60 -6.00
CA SER A 2 -10.71 -10.52 -5.30
C SER A 2 -9.28 -10.94 -4.93
N ALA A 3 -8.45 -9.99 -4.49
CA ALA A 3 -7.10 -10.25 -4.03
C ALA A 3 -6.71 -9.33 -2.86
N ALA A 4 -5.88 -9.84 -1.95
CA ALA A 4 -5.15 -9.04 -0.97
C ALA A 4 -3.79 -8.64 -1.55
N VAL A 5 -3.41 -7.36 -1.43
CA VAL A 5 -2.25 -6.79 -2.14
C VAL A 5 -1.39 -5.91 -1.25
N SER A 6 -0.12 -5.77 -1.61
CA SER A 6 0.86 -5.02 -0.82
C SER A 6 0.58 -3.51 -0.77
N PRO A 7 0.85 -2.83 0.35
CA PRO A 7 0.85 -1.36 0.43
C PRO A 7 2.19 -0.75 -0.02
N SER A 8 3.25 -1.53 -0.15
CA SER A 8 4.60 -1.02 -0.44
C SER A 8 4.73 -0.56 -1.88
N LYS A 9 5.13 0.71 -2.08
CA LYS A 9 5.41 1.29 -3.41
C LYS A 9 6.30 0.39 -4.27
N THR A 10 7.39 -0.11 -3.71
CA THR A 10 8.36 -0.95 -4.43
C THR A 10 7.72 -2.25 -4.92
N VAL A 11 6.91 -2.90 -4.06
CA VAL A 11 6.20 -4.13 -4.44
C VAL A 11 5.12 -3.83 -5.48
N ILE A 12 4.41 -2.71 -5.35
CA ILE A 12 3.40 -2.29 -6.33
C ILE A 12 4.03 -2.09 -7.71
N ASP A 13 5.16 -1.39 -7.77
CA ASP A 13 5.84 -1.09 -9.04
C ASP A 13 6.41 -2.33 -9.72
N GLN A 14 6.86 -3.32 -8.96
CA GLN A 14 7.53 -4.51 -9.49
C GLN A 14 6.57 -5.68 -9.74
N GLY A 15 5.49 -5.78 -8.95
CA GLY A 15 4.66 -6.98 -8.86
C GLY A 15 3.25 -6.85 -9.44
N TYR A 16 2.74 -5.64 -9.68
CA TYR A 16 1.33 -5.45 -10.05
C TYR A 16 1.15 -4.63 -11.33
N ASP A 17 0.46 -5.22 -12.30
CA ASP A 17 -0.20 -4.47 -13.37
C ASP A 17 -1.55 -3.95 -12.83
N VAL A 18 -1.48 -2.80 -12.16
CA VAL A 18 -2.63 -2.22 -11.42
C VAL A 18 -3.85 -1.98 -12.31
N PRO A 19 -3.75 -1.40 -13.53
CA PRO A 19 -4.90 -1.25 -14.42
C PRO A 19 -5.56 -2.58 -14.80
N VAL A 20 -4.76 -3.62 -15.11
CA VAL A 20 -5.28 -4.96 -15.44
C VAL A 20 -5.96 -5.58 -14.23
N MET A 21 -5.35 -5.51 -13.05
CA MET A 21 -5.96 -6.00 -11.81
C MET A 21 -7.28 -5.29 -11.51
N SER A 22 -7.31 -3.96 -11.63
CA SER A 22 -8.51 -3.16 -11.43
C SER A 22 -9.60 -3.46 -12.46
N ARG A 23 -9.26 -3.97 -13.65
CA ARG A 23 -10.27 -4.41 -14.62
C ARG A 23 -10.94 -5.72 -14.21
N TYR A 24 -10.17 -6.68 -13.70
CA TYR A 24 -10.63 -8.07 -13.53
C TYR A 24 -11.06 -8.44 -12.11
N LEU A 25 -10.57 -7.75 -11.08
CA LEU A 25 -10.96 -8.02 -9.69
C LEU A 25 -12.23 -7.25 -9.33
N ASP A 26 -13.11 -7.83 -8.51
CA ASP A 26 -14.32 -7.16 -8.02
C ASP A 26 -13.97 -6.06 -6.99
N TRP A 27 -13.03 -6.35 -6.09
CA TRP A 27 -12.45 -5.42 -5.13
C TRP A 27 -10.98 -5.76 -4.86
N ILE A 28 -10.23 -4.80 -4.33
CA ILE A 28 -8.79 -4.92 -4.03
C ILE A 28 -8.57 -4.63 -2.54
N ALA A 29 -8.21 -5.66 -1.77
CA ALA A 29 -7.93 -5.52 -0.35
C ALA A 29 -6.46 -5.11 -0.13
N VAL A 30 -6.18 -3.81 -0.17
CA VAL A 30 -4.83 -3.29 0.12
C VAL A 30 -4.50 -3.53 1.59
N MET A 31 -3.43 -4.27 1.86
CA MET A 31 -3.00 -4.67 3.20
C MET A 31 -2.25 -3.51 3.88
N THR A 32 -2.96 -2.43 4.22
CA THR A 32 -2.39 -1.22 4.85
C THR A 32 -2.00 -1.42 6.32
N TYR A 33 -1.13 -2.40 6.56
CA TYR A 33 -0.52 -2.78 7.83
C TYR A 33 0.85 -3.42 7.54
N ASP A 34 1.57 -3.81 8.59
CA ASP A 34 2.96 -4.29 8.53
C ASP A 34 3.91 -3.30 7.85
N PHE A 35 3.64 -1.99 8.00
CA PHE A 35 4.56 -0.95 7.52
C PHE A 35 5.86 -0.94 8.31
N HIS A 36 5.77 -1.23 9.61
CA HIS A 36 6.90 -1.34 10.52
C HIS A 36 6.80 -2.61 11.35
N GLY A 37 7.95 -3.16 11.71
CA GLY A 37 8.03 -4.37 12.51
C GLY A 37 9.44 -4.67 13.01
N GLN A 38 9.62 -5.85 13.61
CA GLN A 38 10.90 -6.24 14.22
C GLN A 38 12.10 -6.24 13.26
N TRP A 39 11.85 -6.25 11.94
CA TRP A 39 12.88 -6.19 10.91
C TRP A 39 13.57 -4.83 10.83
N ASP A 40 12.93 -3.75 11.28
CA ASP A 40 13.45 -2.36 11.19
C ASP A 40 14.52 -2.03 12.25
N LYS A 41 14.71 -2.89 13.27
CA LYS A 41 15.63 -2.67 14.42
C LYS A 41 15.33 -1.41 15.25
N LYS A 42 14.19 -0.77 15.02
CA LYS A 42 13.60 0.32 15.81
C LYS A 42 12.09 0.12 15.92
N THR A 43 11.45 0.76 16.89
CA THR A 43 9.99 0.75 17.01
C THR A 43 9.35 1.64 15.95
N GLY A 44 8.21 1.23 15.41
CA GLY A 44 7.38 2.01 14.50
C GLY A 44 5.92 1.54 14.59
N HIS A 45 4.98 2.36 14.11
CA HIS A 45 3.57 2.02 14.17
C HIS A 45 3.23 0.96 13.11
N VAL A 46 2.42 -0.06 13.44
CA VAL A 46 2.11 -1.16 12.50
C VAL A 46 1.31 -0.70 11.28
N ALA A 47 0.42 0.28 11.47
CA ALA A 47 -0.51 0.79 10.44
C ALA A 47 -0.70 2.32 10.53
N PRO A 48 0.33 3.14 10.28
CA PRO A 48 0.20 4.60 10.31
C PRO A 48 -0.75 5.08 9.20
N LEU A 49 -1.63 6.03 9.53
CA LEU A 49 -2.53 6.64 8.55
C LEU A 49 -1.79 7.66 7.66
N PHE A 50 -0.94 8.49 8.26
CA PHE A 50 -0.11 9.49 7.61
C PHE A 50 1.36 9.30 8.00
N ALA A 51 2.28 9.86 7.22
CA ALA A 51 3.70 9.88 7.57
C ALA A 51 3.95 10.77 8.81
N HIS A 52 4.95 10.40 9.60
CA HIS A 52 5.49 11.17 10.70
C HIS A 52 6.81 11.85 10.28
N GLU A 53 7.16 12.96 10.90
CA GLU A 53 8.38 13.73 10.56
C GLU A 53 9.68 12.93 10.79
N GLU A 54 9.64 11.95 11.69
CA GLU A 54 10.76 11.07 12.03
C GLU A 54 10.79 9.75 11.23
N ASP A 55 9.88 9.58 10.26
CA ASP A 55 9.85 8.37 9.43
C ASP A 55 10.99 8.36 8.42
N ASP A 56 11.62 7.19 8.24
CA ASP A 56 12.68 7.01 7.21
C ASP A 56 12.10 7.08 5.78
N SER A 57 10.79 6.84 5.63
CA SER A 57 10.10 6.83 4.35
C SER A 57 8.74 7.48 4.45
N VAL A 58 8.50 8.50 3.61
CA VAL A 58 7.19 9.14 3.46
C VAL A 58 6.14 8.23 2.79
N TYR A 59 6.54 7.04 2.34
CA TYR A 59 5.67 6.10 1.62
C TYR A 59 4.99 5.08 2.54
N PHE A 60 5.54 4.82 3.72
CA PHE A 60 5.08 3.76 4.62
C PHE A 60 3.92 4.21 5.50
N ASN A 61 2.82 4.60 4.85
CA ASN A 61 1.55 4.92 5.48
C ASN A 61 0.37 4.64 4.56
N SER A 62 -0.80 4.49 5.17
CA SER A 62 -2.05 4.11 4.47
C SER A 62 -2.48 5.19 3.46
N ASN A 63 -2.35 6.47 3.81
CA ASN A 63 -2.71 7.57 2.93
C ASN A 63 -1.89 7.56 1.64
N TYR A 64 -0.56 7.44 1.73
CA TYR A 64 0.29 7.34 0.55
C TYR A 64 -0.06 6.09 -0.26
N SER A 65 -0.13 4.92 0.38
CA SER A 65 -0.35 3.63 -0.29
C SER A 65 -1.64 3.61 -1.10
N LEU A 66 -2.77 4.03 -0.51
CA LEU A 66 -4.07 4.04 -1.19
C LEU A 66 -4.11 5.05 -2.34
N ASN A 67 -3.59 6.27 -2.14
CA ASN A 67 -3.51 7.25 -3.21
C ASN A 67 -2.59 6.76 -4.34
N TYR A 68 -1.52 6.05 -4.01
CA TYR A 68 -0.61 5.49 -4.99
C TYR A 68 -1.28 4.39 -5.84
N TRP A 69 -2.05 3.49 -5.21
CA TRP A 69 -2.88 2.51 -5.94
C TRP A 69 -3.83 3.19 -6.93
N ILE A 70 -4.49 4.27 -6.50
CA ILE A 70 -5.38 5.06 -7.37
C ILE A 70 -4.58 5.71 -8.51
N THR A 71 -3.44 6.34 -8.23
CA THR A 71 -2.55 6.94 -9.25
C THR A 71 -2.05 5.91 -10.25
N LYS A 72 -1.83 4.65 -9.82
CA LYS A 72 -1.42 3.54 -10.70
C LYS A 72 -2.56 2.95 -11.53
N GLY A 73 -3.80 3.38 -11.32
CA GLY A 73 -4.95 3.03 -12.15
C GLY A 73 -6.00 2.15 -11.47
N ALA A 74 -5.98 2.01 -10.15
CA ALA A 74 -7.07 1.38 -9.41
C ALA A 74 -8.31 2.28 -9.37
N ASP A 75 -9.49 1.73 -9.65
CA ASP A 75 -10.76 2.43 -9.42
C ASP A 75 -10.97 2.57 -7.91
N ARG A 76 -11.20 3.81 -7.44
CA ARG A 76 -11.44 4.15 -6.03
C ARG A 76 -12.62 3.38 -5.41
N ARG A 77 -13.54 2.85 -6.23
CA ARG A 77 -14.71 2.10 -5.76
C ARG A 77 -14.47 0.59 -5.64
N LYS A 78 -13.24 0.11 -5.92
CA LYS A 78 -12.80 -1.26 -5.71
C LYS A 78 -11.95 -1.38 -4.44
#